data_AF-A0A0H3K0S9-F1
#
_entry.id   AF-A0A0H3K0S9-F1
#
_cell.length_a   1.000
_cell.length_b   1.000
_cell.length_c   1.000
_cell.angle_alpha   90.00
_cell.angle_beta   90.00
_cell.angle_gamma   90.00
#
_symmetry.space_group_name_H-M   'P 1'
#
loop_
_entity.id
_entity.type
_entity.pdbx_description
1 polymer ?
#
loop_
_entity_poly.entity_id
_entity_poly.type
_entity_poly.pdbx_seq_one_letter_code
_entity_poly.pdbx_strand_id
1 'polypeptide(L)'
;MKPALRRGLVWIGCTASSWGGLVLPSAWSPAAIAQTRAPTNQTGMQLQINGRAIAGQWVVEPASQGSFIWIEEVALRNGLGLELLPGLSTTRQAIRWFSDGRVAEGVEQVPARRQNGRRFLEVSSLARRSGWSLAVLADQLVIQLPAATLRNLRDGQQGANRRLVLDFDRPTPWEWDAIGQQLRFDGSVPAQLVPSLQRYGIQAEQQGDRTSLRLPAGLGVRVSSLGSPDRIFIDLPTTTGLLSPPAGLGSNPAPLTPAPPDLAGTQLQQRQVTVDGATFPVFVIQLDLRQPNVRLAPIWAGNGSLEGTQVLQAVARDRGAAIAINAGFFNRNNRLPLGAIRRDNIWYSGPILNRGAMAWNDQGEVLIDRLGLQETLQLSSGTRIPLVALNSGYVRAGAARYTEAWGNSYQTILDNEVVVTVQGDRVVSQSQADKAGSNRFTIPRNGYLIVLRSANSLRTSLVNGTTIQVLQQAQPSQFDRFPHALGGGPLLVKSGRVVVNPQAEGFSRAFEIEAAPRSAIGLMPDGRLVLVAAHEQNQGQGPTLPQMAAIMQQLGVVDALNFDGGSSTSLIVNGQLVNRARGSAARVHNGLGVFLGPTTPASLR
;
A
#
# COMPACT_ATOMS: atom_id res chain seq x y z
N MET A 1 23.16 -46.70 5.04
CA MET A 1 23.02 -47.83 6.00
C MET A 1 23.58 -47.40 7.35
N LYS A 2 22.93 -47.78 8.46
CA LYS A 2 23.48 -47.87 9.84
C LYS A 2 24.09 -49.29 10.02
N PRO A 3 24.74 -49.71 11.13
CA PRO A 3 24.89 -49.13 12.50
C PRO A 3 26.38 -48.84 12.84
N ALA A 4 26.92 -48.75 14.08
CA ALA A 4 26.44 -49.04 15.45
C ALA A 4 27.17 -48.21 16.55
N LEU A 5 26.83 -48.49 17.82
CA LEU A 5 27.52 -48.08 19.06
C LEU A 5 27.73 -49.33 19.94
N ARG A 6 28.83 -49.41 20.71
CA ARG A 6 28.88 -50.08 22.05
C ARG A 6 30.03 -49.54 22.91
N ARG A 7 29.74 -49.17 24.15
CA ARG A 7 30.65 -49.21 25.32
C ARG A 7 29.83 -49.68 26.53
N GLY A 8 30.40 -50.54 27.37
CA GLY A 8 29.71 -51.22 28.47
C GLY A 8 29.98 -50.61 29.85
N LEU A 9 29.09 -50.92 30.80
CA LEU A 9 29.24 -50.69 32.24
C LEU A 9 29.92 -51.89 32.92
N VAL A 10 30.54 -51.64 34.09
CA VAL A 10 30.65 -52.61 35.20
C VAL A 10 30.35 -51.87 36.52
N TRP A 11 29.72 -52.56 37.48
CA TRP A 11 29.19 -52.05 38.76
C TRP A 11 29.71 -52.89 39.95
N ILE A 12 30.11 -52.25 41.06
CA ILE A 12 30.21 -52.77 42.46
C ILE A 12 30.12 -51.52 43.40
N GLY A 13 29.52 -51.50 44.60
CA GLY A 13 28.70 -52.50 45.29
C GLY A 13 28.59 -52.30 46.82
N CYS A 14 27.81 -51.29 47.27
CA CYS A 14 27.18 -51.06 48.59
C CYS A 14 27.80 -51.53 49.94
N THR A 15 27.77 -50.64 50.95
CA THR A 15 27.42 -50.82 52.41
C THR A 15 27.81 -49.54 53.19
N ALA A 16 27.33 -49.20 54.40
CA ALA A 16 26.00 -49.31 55.03
C ALA A 16 25.87 -48.30 56.23
N SER A 17 24.64 -47.85 56.54
CA SER A 17 24.10 -47.32 57.81
C SER A 17 25.00 -46.73 58.95
N SER A 18 25.03 -45.39 59.03
CA SER A 18 24.39 -44.53 60.07
C SER A 18 24.77 -44.47 61.58
N TRP A 19 24.69 -43.21 62.08
CA TRP A 19 24.53 -42.68 63.46
C TRP A 19 25.70 -42.57 64.45
N GLY A 20 25.90 -41.32 64.92
CA GLY A 20 26.81 -40.91 66.00
C GLY A 20 27.00 -39.39 65.96
N GLY A 21 26.16 -38.61 66.65
CA GLY A 21 26.14 -37.15 66.54
C GLY A 21 26.80 -36.41 67.71
N LEU A 22 27.15 -35.13 67.48
CA LEU A 22 27.29 -34.12 68.54
C LEU A 22 26.88 -32.73 68.01
N VAL A 23 26.64 -31.78 68.91
CA VAL A 23 25.71 -30.64 68.71
C VAL A 23 26.39 -29.29 68.47
N LEU A 24 25.69 -28.45 67.69
CA LEU A 24 25.79 -27.01 67.39
C LEU A 24 26.27 -26.09 68.54
N PRO A 25 26.77 -24.86 68.24
CA PRO A 25 25.84 -23.71 68.09
C PRO A 25 26.17 -22.65 67.01
N SER A 26 25.11 -21.97 66.51
CA SER A 26 25.04 -20.60 65.93
C SER A 26 25.96 -20.24 64.72
N ALA A 27 25.52 -19.71 63.58
CA ALA A 27 24.45 -18.74 63.33
C ALA A 27 24.13 -18.59 61.81
N TRP A 28 22.89 -18.19 61.50
CA TRP A 28 22.46 -17.36 60.35
C TRP A 28 22.99 -17.70 58.93
N SER A 29 22.14 -18.35 58.12
CA SER A 29 22.30 -18.44 56.66
C SER A 29 21.47 -17.36 55.94
N PRO A 30 22.07 -16.44 55.15
CA PRO A 30 21.32 -15.60 54.23
C PRO A 30 20.80 -16.42 53.04
N ALA A 31 19.61 -16.08 52.55
CA ALA A 31 18.95 -16.80 51.46
C ALA A 31 19.73 -16.71 50.14
N ALA A 32 19.91 -17.86 49.47
CA ALA A 32 20.22 -17.89 48.05
C ALA A 32 18.98 -17.43 47.26
N ILE A 33 19.00 -16.19 46.79
CA ILE A 33 17.93 -15.65 45.92
C ILE A 33 18.01 -16.40 44.58
N ALA A 34 17.12 -17.37 44.39
CA ALA A 34 16.84 -17.92 43.07
C ALA A 34 16.24 -16.81 42.21
N GLN A 35 17.06 -16.20 41.34
CA GLN A 35 16.57 -15.27 40.32
C GLN A 35 15.71 -16.04 39.31
N THR A 36 14.41 -16.11 39.59
CA THR A 36 13.40 -16.57 38.61
C THR A 36 13.42 -15.60 37.43
N ARG A 37 14.10 -16.01 36.35
CA ARG A 37 14.18 -15.25 35.11
C ARG A 37 12.75 -14.94 34.64
N ALA A 38 12.39 -13.65 34.60
CA ALA A 38 11.05 -13.23 34.20
C ALA A 38 10.70 -13.83 32.83
N PRO A 39 9.46 -14.32 32.62
CA PRO A 39 9.07 -14.94 31.37
C PRO A 39 9.15 -13.90 30.25
N THR A 40 9.98 -14.17 29.25
CA THR A 40 10.32 -13.21 28.19
C THR A 40 9.24 -13.14 27.12
N ASN A 41 8.95 -11.92 26.64
CA ASN A 41 8.07 -11.70 25.49
C ASN A 41 8.50 -12.55 24.28
N GLN A 42 7.54 -13.21 23.64
CA GLN A 42 7.74 -13.87 22.35
C GLN A 42 7.30 -12.93 21.24
N THR A 43 8.05 -12.85 20.15
CA THR A 43 7.79 -11.94 19.02
C THR A 43 8.04 -12.63 17.69
N GLY A 44 7.35 -12.20 16.64
CA GLY A 44 7.57 -12.71 15.29
C GLY A 44 7.01 -11.83 14.19
N MET A 45 7.19 -12.26 12.95
CA MET A 45 6.87 -11.50 11.72
C MET A 45 5.90 -12.22 10.78
N GLN A 46 5.48 -13.43 11.13
CA GLN A 46 4.50 -14.23 10.40
C GLN A 46 3.34 -14.61 11.31
N LEU A 47 2.14 -14.66 10.75
CA LEU A 47 1.00 -15.33 11.38
C LEU A 47 0.49 -16.43 10.45
N GLN A 48 -0.16 -17.42 11.04
CA GLN A 48 -1.01 -18.36 10.32
C GLN A 48 -2.39 -18.33 10.97
N ILE A 49 -3.44 -18.09 10.19
CA ILE A 49 -4.82 -18.10 10.70
C ILE A 49 -5.60 -19.15 9.92
N ASN A 50 -6.08 -20.20 10.59
CA ASN A 50 -6.75 -21.36 9.97
C ASN A 50 -5.96 -21.90 8.76
N GLY A 51 -4.66 -22.19 8.95
CA GLY A 51 -3.76 -22.65 7.89
C GLY A 51 -3.27 -21.56 6.91
N ARG A 52 -3.94 -20.40 6.81
CA ARG A 52 -3.58 -19.32 5.87
C ARG A 52 -2.43 -18.46 6.41
N ALA A 53 -1.35 -18.31 5.66
CA ALA A 53 -0.26 -17.39 6.01
C ALA A 53 -0.72 -15.92 5.89
N ILE A 54 -0.52 -15.15 6.97
CA ILE A 54 -0.84 -13.72 7.05
C ILE A 54 0.43 -12.96 7.48
N ALA A 55 0.90 -12.05 6.63
CA ALA A 55 2.06 -11.22 6.94
C ALA A 55 1.71 -10.16 8.00
N GLY A 56 2.51 -10.09 9.07
CA GLY A 56 2.32 -9.11 10.15
C GLY A 56 3.17 -9.40 11.36
N GLN A 57 3.45 -8.37 12.16
CA GLN A 57 4.14 -8.56 13.43
C GLN A 57 3.17 -8.93 14.56
N TRP A 58 3.68 -9.70 15.51
CA TRP A 58 2.97 -10.09 16.72
C TRP A 58 3.91 -10.10 17.94
N VAL A 59 3.33 -9.92 19.13
CA VAL A 59 4.00 -10.04 20.43
C VAL A 59 3.07 -10.79 21.38
N VAL A 60 3.54 -11.87 21.99
CA VAL A 60 2.88 -12.53 23.13
C VAL A 60 3.65 -12.13 24.39
N GLU A 61 2.97 -11.43 25.29
CA GLU A 61 3.55 -10.91 26.54
C GLU A 61 2.95 -11.69 27.72
N PRO A 62 3.77 -12.45 28.46
CA PRO A 62 3.32 -13.16 29.66
C PRO A 62 2.76 -12.18 30.71
N ALA A 63 1.64 -12.54 31.33
CA ALA A 63 0.97 -11.77 32.37
C ALA A 63 0.69 -12.65 33.60
N SER A 64 0.28 -12.03 34.71
CA SER A 64 -0.10 -12.77 35.93
C SER A 64 -1.35 -13.66 35.73
N GLN A 65 -2.16 -13.40 34.70
CA GLN A 65 -3.35 -14.19 34.34
C GLN A 65 -3.40 -14.44 32.82
N GLY A 66 -2.54 -15.33 32.34
CA GLY A 66 -2.41 -15.70 30.94
C GLY A 66 -1.37 -14.85 30.20
N SER A 67 -1.66 -14.45 28.97
CA SER A 67 -0.78 -13.60 28.17
C SER A 67 -1.57 -12.52 27.44
N PHE A 68 -1.01 -11.31 27.32
CA PHE A 68 -1.47 -10.33 26.35
C PHE A 68 -0.99 -10.74 24.96
N ILE A 69 -1.86 -10.57 23.97
CA ILE A 69 -1.59 -10.97 22.58
C ILE A 69 -1.73 -9.72 21.73
N TRP A 70 -0.61 -9.15 21.33
CA TRP A 70 -0.55 -7.96 20.51
C TRP A 70 -0.30 -8.37 19.06
N ILE A 71 -1.18 -7.96 18.15
CA ILE A 71 -1.03 -8.25 16.72
C ILE A 71 -1.15 -6.94 15.94
N GLU A 72 -0.31 -6.77 14.91
CA GLU A 72 -0.36 -5.64 13.98
C GLU A 72 -1.78 -5.49 13.43
N GLU A 73 -2.37 -4.29 13.52
CA GLU A 73 -3.78 -4.04 13.17
C GLU A 73 -4.14 -4.47 11.73
N VAL A 74 -3.17 -4.31 10.82
CA VAL A 74 -3.24 -4.72 9.43
C VAL A 74 -3.41 -6.23 9.31
N ALA A 75 -2.73 -7.02 10.14
CA ALA A 75 -2.80 -8.48 10.11
C ALA A 75 -4.12 -9.01 10.69
N LEU A 76 -4.62 -8.44 11.78
CA LEU A 76 -5.94 -8.77 12.33
C LEU A 76 -7.04 -8.56 11.28
N ARG A 77 -7.03 -7.41 10.63
CA ARG A 77 -7.98 -7.06 9.57
C ARG A 77 -7.81 -7.90 8.30
N ASN A 78 -6.57 -8.23 7.93
CA ASN A 78 -6.26 -9.04 6.74
C ASN A 78 -6.57 -10.54 6.94
N GLY A 79 -6.39 -11.06 8.16
CA GLY A 79 -6.60 -12.47 8.49
C GLY A 79 -8.01 -12.79 8.98
N LEU A 80 -8.59 -11.96 9.85
CA LEU A 80 -9.88 -12.20 10.52
C LEU A 80 -11.05 -11.43 9.89
N GLY A 81 -10.81 -10.32 9.18
CA GLY A 81 -11.87 -9.38 8.79
C GLY A 81 -12.26 -8.40 9.88
N LEU A 82 -11.39 -8.19 10.88
CA LEU A 82 -11.62 -7.19 11.94
C LEU A 82 -11.71 -5.77 11.36
N GLU A 83 -12.83 -5.09 11.62
CA GLU A 83 -13.06 -3.71 11.19
C GLU A 83 -12.38 -2.74 12.16
N LEU A 84 -11.62 -1.79 11.62
CA LEU A 84 -11.04 -0.68 12.39
C LEU A 84 -11.96 0.53 12.24
N LEU A 85 -12.59 0.94 13.34
CA LEU A 85 -13.52 2.06 13.37
C LEU A 85 -12.79 3.38 13.71
N PRO A 86 -13.31 4.56 13.30
CA PRO A 86 -12.67 5.84 13.58
C PRO A 86 -12.47 6.09 15.09
N GLY A 87 -11.34 6.69 15.47
CA GLY A 87 -11.08 7.11 16.85
C GLY A 87 -9.76 7.87 17.00
N LEU A 88 -9.77 8.89 17.87
CA LEU A 88 -8.64 9.83 18.08
C LEU A 88 -7.57 9.32 19.08
N SER A 89 -7.73 8.12 19.63
CA SER A 89 -6.81 7.59 20.64
C SER A 89 -5.60 6.91 20.01
N THR A 90 -4.42 7.14 20.59
CA THR A 90 -3.17 6.40 20.31
C THR A 90 -3.04 5.13 21.17
N THR A 91 -3.79 5.03 22.28
CA THR A 91 -3.73 3.95 23.28
C THR A 91 -4.95 3.03 23.28
N ARG A 92 -5.98 3.37 22.52
CA ARG A 92 -7.18 2.57 22.26
C ARG A 92 -7.48 2.53 20.77
N GLN A 93 -8.23 1.51 20.34
CA GLN A 93 -8.77 1.41 18.99
C GLN A 93 -10.22 0.94 19.08
N ALA A 94 -11.12 1.67 18.43
CA ALA A 94 -12.49 1.22 18.21
C ALA A 94 -12.46 0.11 17.14
N ILE A 95 -13.04 -1.04 17.44
CA ILE A 95 -13.10 -2.17 16.51
C ILE A 95 -14.53 -2.71 16.41
N ARG A 96 -14.77 -3.48 15.36
CA ARG A 96 -15.93 -4.37 15.25
C ARG A 96 -15.48 -5.70 14.64
N TRP A 97 -15.61 -6.77 15.40
CA TRP A 97 -15.44 -8.15 14.93
C TRP A 97 -16.23 -9.09 15.82
N PHE A 98 -17.46 -9.43 15.42
CA PHE A 98 -18.42 -10.17 16.25
C PHE A 98 -18.52 -9.62 17.69
N SER A 99 -18.35 -8.30 17.84
CA SER A 99 -18.42 -7.60 19.13
C SER A 99 -19.87 -7.52 19.59
N ASP A 100 -20.10 -7.52 20.91
CA ASP A 100 -21.44 -7.64 21.50
C ASP A 100 -22.40 -6.56 20.97
N GLY A 101 -23.40 -6.97 20.18
CA GLY A 101 -24.39 -6.08 19.57
C GLY A 101 -25.34 -5.40 20.56
N ARG A 102 -25.21 -5.66 21.86
CA ARG A 102 -25.89 -4.93 22.96
C ARG A 102 -25.19 -3.62 23.33
N VAL A 103 -23.91 -3.47 22.98
CA VAL A 103 -23.18 -2.21 23.04
C VAL A 103 -23.53 -1.39 21.79
N ALA A 104 -23.50 -0.05 21.88
CA ALA A 104 -23.87 0.85 20.79
C ALA A 104 -23.18 0.45 19.47
N GLU A 105 -23.99 0.03 18.49
CA GLU A 105 -23.59 -0.52 17.18
C GLU A 105 -22.53 -1.64 17.19
N GLY A 106 -22.42 -2.41 18.28
CA GLY A 106 -21.40 -3.45 18.44
C GLY A 106 -19.97 -2.92 18.31
N VAL A 107 -19.70 -1.75 18.88
CA VAL A 107 -18.36 -1.14 18.90
C VAL A 107 -17.63 -1.52 20.18
N GLU A 108 -16.40 -2.03 20.04
CA GLU A 108 -15.54 -2.44 21.16
C GLU A 108 -14.24 -1.61 21.18
N GLN A 109 -13.76 -1.27 22.37
CA GLN A 109 -12.56 -0.43 22.56
C GLN A 109 -11.37 -1.25 23.08
N VAL A 110 -10.56 -1.80 22.18
CA VAL A 110 -9.37 -2.58 22.56
C VAL A 110 -8.16 -1.67 22.86
N PRO A 111 -7.26 -2.08 23.77
CA PRO A 111 -5.96 -1.41 23.91
C PRO A 111 -5.16 -1.43 22.60
N ALA A 112 -4.48 -0.34 22.32
CA ALA A 112 -3.62 -0.18 21.16
C ALA A 112 -2.26 0.40 21.58
N ARG A 113 -1.20 0.07 20.84
CA ARG A 113 0.12 0.68 21.04
C ARG A 113 0.88 0.82 19.72
N ARG A 114 1.87 1.71 19.68
CA ARG A 114 2.83 1.80 18.57
C ARG A 114 4.18 1.25 18.99
N GLN A 115 4.79 0.45 18.13
CA GLN A 115 6.12 -0.13 18.29
C GLN A 115 6.78 -0.20 16.91
N ASN A 116 7.99 0.34 16.75
CA ASN A 116 8.72 0.39 15.48
C ASN A 116 7.89 0.95 14.29
N GLY A 117 7.17 2.04 14.52
CA GLY A 117 6.27 2.69 13.54
C GLY A 117 4.92 1.98 13.32
N ARG A 118 4.82 0.68 13.61
CA ARG A 118 3.61 -0.14 13.44
C ARG A 118 2.64 0.01 14.61
N ARG A 119 1.35 -0.18 14.34
CA ARG A 119 0.27 -0.15 15.35
C ARG A 119 -0.21 -1.57 15.63
N PHE A 120 -0.23 -1.92 16.92
CA PHE A 120 -0.63 -3.22 17.44
C PHE A 120 -1.89 -3.06 18.29
N LEU A 121 -2.79 -4.03 18.22
CA LEU A 121 -3.97 -4.14 19.08
C LEU A 121 -3.82 -5.32 20.03
N GLU A 122 -4.22 -5.14 21.28
CA GLU A 122 -4.32 -6.21 22.27
C GLU A 122 -5.61 -7.01 22.00
N VAL A 123 -5.49 -8.32 21.79
CA VAL A 123 -6.60 -9.20 21.39
C VAL A 123 -6.75 -10.45 22.26
N SER A 124 -6.10 -10.55 23.43
CA SER A 124 -6.24 -11.73 24.30
C SER A 124 -7.67 -11.98 24.78
N SER A 125 -8.43 -10.92 25.07
CA SER A 125 -9.85 -11.01 25.43
C SER A 125 -10.74 -11.41 24.26
N LEU A 126 -10.33 -11.05 23.04
CA LEU A 126 -10.96 -11.49 21.79
C LEU A 126 -10.65 -12.97 21.50
N ALA A 127 -9.39 -13.38 21.64
CA ALA A 127 -8.96 -14.76 21.44
C ALA A 127 -9.70 -15.73 22.39
N ARG A 128 -9.81 -15.38 23.68
CA ARG A 128 -10.48 -16.21 24.69
C ARG A 128 -11.97 -16.37 24.42
N ARG A 129 -12.72 -15.28 24.19
CA ARG A 129 -14.18 -15.36 23.99
C ARG A 129 -14.59 -16.09 22.70
N SER A 130 -13.73 -16.06 21.69
CA SER A 130 -13.98 -16.70 20.38
C SER A 130 -13.29 -18.06 20.23
N GLY A 131 -12.75 -18.62 21.32
CA GLY A 131 -12.22 -19.98 21.36
C GLY A 131 -10.98 -20.23 20.50
N TRP A 132 -10.10 -19.23 20.37
CA TRP A 132 -8.88 -19.38 19.57
C TRP A 132 -7.88 -20.30 20.29
N SER A 133 -7.34 -21.28 19.56
CA SER A 133 -6.12 -21.99 19.96
C SER A 133 -4.90 -21.29 19.38
N LEU A 134 -3.82 -21.22 20.15
CA LEU A 134 -2.62 -20.44 19.83
C LEU A 134 -1.36 -21.29 20.02
N ALA A 135 -0.48 -21.27 19.03
CA ALA A 135 0.85 -21.88 19.12
C ALA A 135 1.91 -20.94 18.55
N VAL A 136 3.04 -20.81 19.24
CA VAL A 136 4.21 -20.07 18.77
C VAL A 136 5.22 -21.06 18.21
N LEU A 137 5.51 -20.94 16.91
CA LEU A 137 6.45 -21.76 16.17
C LEU A 137 7.54 -20.86 15.58
N ALA A 138 8.67 -20.74 16.27
CA ALA A 138 9.77 -19.83 15.91
C ALA A 138 9.30 -18.37 15.71
N ASP A 139 9.28 -17.86 14.46
CA ASP A 139 8.85 -16.50 14.12
C ASP A 139 7.35 -16.39 13.74
N GLN A 140 6.62 -17.51 13.80
CA GLN A 140 5.23 -17.63 13.40
C GLN A 140 4.29 -17.81 14.60
N LEU A 141 3.22 -17.01 14.65
CA LEU A 141 2.08 -17.22 15.54
C LEU A 141 0.97 -17.94 14.76
N VAL A 142 0.73 -19.20 15.11
CA VAL A 142 -0.37 -20.00 14.57
C VAL A 142 -1.61 -19.77 15.43
N ILE A 143 -2.69 -19.34 14.79
CA ILE A 143 -4.00 -19.07 15.36
C ILE A 143 -5.00 -20.00 14.68
N GLN A 144 -5.61 -20.90 15.44
CA GLN A 144 -6.68 -21.77 14.96
C GLN A 144 -7.99 -21.35 15.60
N LEU A 145 -8.96 -20.98 14.78
CA LEU A 145 -10.34 -20.73 15.17
C LEU A 145 -11.18 -21.98 14.85
N PRO A 146 -12.25 -22.27 15.62
CA PRO A 146 -13.21 -23.30 15.26
C PRO A 146 -13.97 -22.89 13.98
N ALA A 147 -14.16 -23.82 13.05
CA ALA A 147 -14.95 -23.56 11.85
C ALA A 147 -16.41 -23.22 12.20
N ALA A 148 -16.96 -22.16 11.60
CA ALA A 148 -18.35 -21.76 11.81
C ALA A 148 -19.30 -22.47 10.84
N THR A 149 -20.55 -22.63 11.25
CA THR A 149 -21.63 -23.11 10.38
C THR A 149 -22.69 -22.02 10.23
N LEU A 150 -23.07 -21.70 8.99
CA LEU A 150 -24.23 -20.83 8.75
C LEU A 150 -25.49 -21.51 9.27
N ARG A 151 -26.19 -20.88 10.22
CA ARG A 151 -27.41 -21.42 10.85
C ARG A 151 -28.68 -20.90 10.22
N ASN A 152 -28.70 -19.63 9.82
CA ASN A 152 -29.88 -19.01 9.25
C ASN A 152 -29.52 -17.91 8.25
N LEU A 153 -30.46 -17.63 7.34
CA LEU A 153 -30.44 -16.50 6.43
C LEU A 153 -31.74 -15.72 6.61
N ARG A 154 -31.64 -14.45 7.01
CA ARG A 154 -32.78 -13.54 7.16
C ARG A 154 -32.49 -12.23 6.47
N ASP A 155 -33.52 -11.54 6.02
CA ASP A 155 -33.40 -10.21 5.44
C ASP A 155 -34.39 -9.24 6.07
N GLY A 156 -34.20 -7.95 5.81
CA GLY A 156 -35.10 -6.91 6.23
C GLY A 156 -34.73 -5.55 5.66
N GLN A 157 -35.68 -4.62 5.67
CA GLN A 157 -35.43 -3.25 5.26
C GLN A 157 -34.76 -2.46 6.40
N GLN A 158 -33.76 -1.66 6.06
CA GLN A 158 -32.99 -0.80 6.96
C GLN A 158 -32.87 0.57 6.29
N GLY A 159 -33.92 1.40 6.45
CA GLY A 159 -34.06 2.65 5.72
C GLY A 159 -34.11 2.43 4.20
N ALA A 160 -33.17 3.06 3.48
CA ALA A 160 -33.01 2.93 2.03
C ALA A 160 -32.13 1.73 1.59
N ASN A 161 -31.77 0.83 2.51
CA ASN A 161 -31.03 -0.39 2.20
C ASN A 161 -31.88 -1.63 2.52
N ARG A 162 -31.65 -2.72 1.78
CA ARG A 162 -32.07 -4.07 2.17
C ARG A 162 -30.87 -4.74 2.85
N ARG A 163 -31.01 -5.11 4.11
CA ARG A 163 -29.99 -5.83 4.87
C ARG A 163 -30.25 -7.33 4.79
N LEU A 164 -29.29 -8.07 4.24
CA LEU A 164 -29.22 -9.52 4.37
C LEU A 164 -28.35 -9.86 5.59
N VAL A 165 -28.75 -10.83 6.40
CA VAL A 165 -28.06 -11.24 7.62
C VAL A 165 -27.83 -12.76 7.59
N LEU A 166 -26.55 -13.11 7.66
CA LEU A 166 -26.03 -14.47 7.77
C LEU A 166 -25.78 -14.74 9.26
N ASP A 167 -26.65 -15.55 9.89
CA ASP A 167 -26.48 -15.91 11.31
C ASP A 167 -25.62 -17.17 11.43
N PHE A 168 -24.56 -17.10 12.23
CA PHE A 168 -23.60 -18.18 12.48
C PHE A 168 -23.77 -18.75 13.90
N ASP A 169 -23.19 -19.91 14.15
CA ASP A 169 -23.11 -20.48 15.51
C ASP A 169 -21.93 -20.01 16.35
N ARG A 170 -21.00 -19.27 15.73
CA ARG A 170 -19.80 -18.69 16.35
C ARG A 170 -19.17 -17.63 15.43
N PRO A 171 -18.23 -16.81 15.93
CA PRO A 171 -17.44 -15.90 15.09
C PRO A 171 -16.58 -16.66 14.07
N THR A 172 -16.37 -16.08 12.89
CA THR A 172 -15.53 -16.65 11.82
C THR A 172 -14.64 -15.60 11.15
N PRO A 173 -13.39 -15.93 10.77
CA PRO A 173 -12.60 -15.09 9.87
C PRO A 173 -13.33 -14.84 8.55
N TRP A 174 -13.44 -13.57 8.13
CA TRP A 174 -14.11 -13.20 6.88
C TRP A 174 -13.35 -12.14 6.08
N GLU A 175 -13.75 -12.00 4.81
CA GLU A 175 -13.14 -11.11 3.83
C GLU A 175 -14.20 -10.66 2.81
N TRP A 176 -14.20 -9.37 2.46
CA TRP A 176 -15.02 -8.81 1.39
C TRP A 176 -14.15 -8.39 0.19
N ASP A 177 -14.56 -8.81 -0.99
CA ASP A 177 -13.94 -8.51 -2.29
C ASP A 177 -14.90 -7.67 -3.13
N ALA A 178 -14.69 -6.35 -3.14
CA ALA A 178 -15.61 -5.38 -3.72
C ALA A 178 -15.64 -5.36 -5.26
N ILE A 179 -14.60 -5.85 -5.96
CA ILE A 179 -14.67 -6.09 -7.41
C ILE A 179 -15.41 -7.40 -7.66
N GLY A 180 -14.94 -8.49 -7.04
CA GLY A 180 -15.47 -9.83 -7.27
C GLY A 180 -16.87 -10.06 -6.71
N GLN A 181 -17.40 -9.09 -5.96
CA GLN A 181 -18.66 -9.15 -5.21
C GLN A 181 -18.73 -10.39 -4.31
N GLN A 182 -17.62 -10.71 -3.65
CA GLN A 182 -17.45 -11.98 -2.94
C GLN A 182 -17.17 -11.79 -1.46
N LEU A 183 -18.06 -12.34 -0.63
CA LEU A 183 -17.84 -12.54 0.79
C LEU A 183 -17.24 -13.94 1.00
N ARG A 184 -16.02 -14.01 1.53
CA ARG A 184 -15.33 -15.29 1.84
C ARG A 184 -15.16 -15.44 3.34
N PHE A 185 -15.61 -16.54 3.92
CA PHE A 185 -15.46 -16.83 5.35
C PHE A 185 -15.03 -18.27 5.61
N ASP A 186 -14.36 -18.51 6.74
CA ASP A 186 -13.88 -19.84 7.12
C ASP A 186 -15.01 -20.59 7.87
N GLY A 187 -15.64 -21.54 7.18
CA GLY A 187 -16.85 -22.21 7.61
C GLY A 187 -17.64 -22.81 6.44
N SER A 188 -18.78 -23.42 6.77
CA SER A 188 -19.65 -24.11 5.81
C SER A 188 -21.04 -23.48 5.71
N VAL A 189 -21.67 -23.68 4.54
CA VAL A 189 -23.09 -23.42 4.30
C VAL A 189 -23.80 -24.77 4.20
N PRO A 190 -24.67 -25.13 5.15
CA PRO A 190 -25.47 -26.34 5.05
C PRO A 190 -26.32 -26.38 3.78
N ALA A 191 -26.42 -27.55 3.15
CA ALA A 191 -27.09 -27.71 1.85
C ALA A 191 -28.53 -27.15 1.83
N GLN A 192 -29.27 -27.26 2.94
CA GLN A 192 -30.62 -26.72 3.08
C GLN A 192 -30.73 -25.18 3.01
N LEU A 193 -29.62 -24.44 3.21
CA LEU A 193 -29.58 -22.97 3.08
C LEU A 193 -29.14 -22.49 1.70
N VAL A 194 -28.58 -23.37 0.85
CA VAL A 194 -28.15 -23.01 -0.51
C VAL A 194 -29.33 -22.51 -1.38
N PRO A 195 -30.53 -23.14 -1.38
CA PRO A 195 -31.69 -22.60 -2.10
C PRO A 195 -32.11 -21.21 -1.59
N SER A 196 -31.96 -20.94 -0.29
CA SER A 196 -32.28 -19.63 0.30
C SER A 196 -31.31 -18.55 -0.18
N LEU A 197 -30.02 -18.86 -0.33
CA LEU A 197 -29.03 -17.94 -0.94
C LEU A 197 -29.30 -17.71 -2.43
N GLN A 198 -29.64 -18.76 -3.17
CA GLN A 198 -29.97 -18.68 -4.59
C GLN A 198 -31.18 -17.77 -4.88
N ARG A 199 -32.17 -17.67 -3.97
CA ARG A 199 -33.28 -16.71 -4.06
C ARG A 199 -32.83 -15.24 -4.08
N TYR A 200 -31.65 -14.93 -3.54
CA TYR A 200 -31.03 -13.60 -3.60
C TYR A 200 -30.01 -13.47 -4.75
N GLY A 201 -29.95 -14.44 -5.66
CA GLY A 201 -28.94 -14.52 -6.71
C GLY A 201 -27.53 -14.81 -6.19
N ILE A 202 -27.39 -15.22 -4.93
CA ILE A 202 -26.08 -15.49 -4.31
C ILE A 202 -25.65 -16.93 -4.64
N GLN A 203 -24.48 -17.07 -5.24
CA GLN A 203 -23.85 -18.35 -5.53
C GLN A 203 -22.90 -18.71 -4.38
N ALA A 204 -23.08 -19.89 -3.79
CA ALA A 204 -22.20 -20.42 -2.76
C ALA A 204 -21.24 -21.46 -3.35
N GLU A 205 -19.95 -21.31 -3.08
CA GLU A 205 -18.89 -22.23 -3.49
C GLU A 205 -18.03 -22.54 -2.26
N GLN A 206 -17.88 -23.82 -1.89
CA GLN A 206 -17.06 -24.25 -0.76
C GLN A 206 -15.77 -24.92 -1.26
N GLN A 207 -14.63 -24.44 -0.75
CA GLN A 207 -13.30 -24.97 -1.05
C GLN A 207 -12.61 -25.34 0.27
N GLY A 208 -12.68 -26.62 0.65
CA GLY A 208 -12.24 -27.09 1.97
C GLY A 208 -13.05 -26.43 3.09
N ASP A 209 -12.34 -25.88 4.09
CA ASP A 209 -12.95 -25.21 5.24
C ASP A 209 -13.35 -23.74 4.97
N ARG A 210 -13.32 -23.27 3.71
CA ARG A 210 -13.68 -21.89 3.36
C ARG A 210 -14.84 -21.85 2.37
N THR A 211 -15.84 -21.02 2.67
CA THR A 211 -16.96 -20.74 1.74
C THR A 211 -16.80 -19.36 1.11
N SER A 212 -17.06 -19.28 -0.18
CA SER A 212 -17.20 -18.06 -0.97
C SER A 212 -18.66 -17.86 -1.35
N LEU A 213 -19.23 -16.71 -0.98
CA LEU A 213 -20.54 -16.25 -1.42
C LEU A 213 -20.35 -15.16 -2.46
N ARG A 214 -20.63 -15.46 -3.73
CA ARG A 214 -20.65 -14.49 -4.83
C ARG A 214 -22.02 -13.86 -4.92
N LEU A 215 -22.09 -12.56 -4.67
CA LEU A 215 -23.29 -11.75 -4.78
C LEU A 215 -23.51 -11.30 -6.24
N PRO A 216 -24.75 -10.96 -6.62
CA PRO A 216 -25.02 -10.18 -7.82
C PRO A 216 -24.27 -8.83 -7.81
N ALA A 217 -23.98 -8.29 -8.99
CA ALA A 217 -23.26 -7.01 -9.10
C ALA A 217 -24.09 -5.84 -8.53
N GLY A 218 -23.53 -5.13 -7.54
CA GLY A 218 -24.17 -3.99 -6.89
C GLY A 218 -23.18 -2.94 -6.38
N LEU A 219 -23.55 -1.66 -6.46
CA LEU A 219 -22.80 -0.58 -5.80
C LEU A 219 -23.09 -0.57 -4.31
N GLY A 220 -22.20 0.07 -3.54
CA GLY A 220 -22.49 0.46 -2.16
C GLY A 220 -22.68 -0.70 -1.19
N VAL A 221 -22.36 -1.94 -1.59
CA VAL A 221 -22.44 -3.13 -0.72
C VAL A 221 -21.49 -2.97 0.45
N ARG A 222 -22.04 -2.89 1.66
CA ARG A 222 -21.25 -2.89 2.91
C ARG A 222 -21.41 -4.23 3.60
N VAL A 223 -20.29 -4.83 4.02
CA VAL A 223 -20.27 -6.07 4.79
C VAL A 223 -19.61 -5.81 6.13
N SER A 224 -20.22 -6.27 7.22
CA SER A 224 -19.78 -6.03 8.59
C SER A 224 -20.31 -7.13 9.53
N SER A 225 -19.75 -7.24 10.74
CA SER A 225 -20.06 -8.33 11.68
C SER A 225 -20.58 -7.84 13.04
N LEU A 226 -21.48 -8.59 13.66
CA LEU A 226 -22.00 -8.34 15.02
C LEU A 226 -22.07 -9.64 15.81
N GLY A 227 -21.84 -9.55 17.12
CA GLY A 227 -22.07 -10.64 18.07
C GLY A 227 -23.49 -10.63 18.65
N SER A 228 -23.77 -11.63 19.49
CA SER A 228 -24.97 -11.71 20.35
C SER A 228 -26.33 -11.56 19.62
N PRO A 229 -26.71 -12.44 18.67
CA PRO A 229 -25.97 -13.59 18.15
C PRO A 229 -24.98 -13.20 17.04
N ASP A 230 -24.02 -14.10 16.82
CA ASP A 230 -22.96 -13.96 15.82
C ASP A 230 -23.53 -13.94 14.41
N ARG A 231 -23.23 -12.87 13.68
CA ARG A 231 -23.76 -12.65 12.33
C ARG A 231 -22.84 -11.80 11.48
N ILE A 232 -22.82 -12.09 10.19
CA ILE A 232 -22.32 -11.16 9.17
C ILE A 232 -23.55 -10.55 8.49
N PHE A 233 -23.59 -9.23 8.37
CA PHE A 233 -24.65 -8.55 7.64
C PHE A 233 -24.10 -7.85 6.40
N ILE A 234 -24.93 -7.80 5.38
CA ILE A 234 -24.66 -7.28 4.05
C ILE A 234 -25.74 -6.25 3.75
N ASP A 235 -25.37 -4.98 3.71
CA ASP A 235 -26.26 -3.90 3.30
C ASP A 235 -26.21 -3.75 1.78
N LEU A 236 -27.35 -4.01 1.13
CA LEU A 236 -27.57 -3.84 -0.30
C LEU A 236 -28.38 -2.55 -0.52
N PRO A 237 -27.85 -1.51 -1.19
CA PRO A 237 -28.63 -0.31 -1.50
C PRO A 237 -29.82 -0.63 -2.39
N THR A 238 -31.02 -0.11 -2.10
CA THR A 238 -32.21 -0.42 -2.93
C THR A 238 -32.15 0.16 -4.34
N THR A 239 -31.14 0.98 -4.66
CA THR A 239 -30.88 1.52 -6.01
C THR A 239 -30.12 0.56 -6.93
N THR A 240 -29.62 -0.57 -6.45
CA THR A 240 -29.11 -1.64 -7.33
C THR A 240 -30.29 -2.44 -7.89
N GLY A 241 -30.70 -2.09 -9.11
CA GLY A 241 -31.91 -2.55 -9.81
C GLY A 241 -31.98 -4.04 -10.18
N LEU A 242 -31.83 -4.93 -9.20
CA LEU A 242 -32.22 -6.34 -9.29
C LEU A 242 -33.75 -6.51 -9.15
N LEU A 243 -34.48 -5.43 -8.87
CA LEU A 243 -35.94 -5.36 -8.76
C LEU A 243 -36.47 -4.07 -9.44
N SER A 244 -36.54 -4.08 -10.78
CA SER A 244 -37.24 -3.11 -11.68
C SER A 244 -36.41 -1.87 -12.15
N PRO A 245 -36.86 -1.10 -13.17
CA PRO A 245 -36.18 -0.98 -14.48
C PRO A 245 -35.39 0.34 -14.65
N PRO A 246 -34.62 0.53 -15.75
CA PRO A 246 -33.62 1.59 -15.82
C PRO A 246 -34.22 2.98 -16.09
N ALA A 247 -33.86 3.95 -15.25
CA ALA A 247 -33.90 5.38 -15.55
C ALA A 247 -32.55 6.00 -15.15
N GLY A 248 -32.07 6.96 -15.93
CA GLY A 248 -30.71 7.49 -15.79
C GLY A 248 -30.51 8.42 -14.58
N LEU A 249 -29.23 8.65 -14.26
CA LEU A 249 -28.70 9.77 -13.45
C LEU A 249 -29.45 10.09 -12.14
N GLY A 250 -28.98 9.53 -11.01
CA GLY A 250 -29.26 10.15 -9.71
C GLY A 250 -29.24 9.24 -8.49
N SER A 251 -28.06 8.92 -7.96
CA SER A 251 -27.83 8.90 -6.51
C SER A 251 -26.33 8.78 -6.21
N ASN A 252 -25.87 9.48 -5.16
CA ASN A 252 -24.54 9.28 -4.61
C ASN A 252 -24.59 7.97 -3.80
N PRO A 253 -23.86 6.90 -4.19
CA PRO A 253 -23.80 5.69 -3.37
C PRO A 253 -23.10 6.00 -2.04
N ALA A 254 -23.65 5.49 -0.94
CA ALA A 254 -23.12 5.72 0.40
C ALA A 254 -21.65 5.25 0.52
N PRO A 255 -20.81 5.94 1.33
CA PRO A 255 -19.38 5.65 1.37
C PRO A 255 -19.10 4.22 1.82
N LEU A 256 -18.22 3.51 1.13
CA LEU A 256 -17.95 2.08 1.40
C LEU A 256 -17.00 1.84 2.56
N THR A 257 -16.21 2.86 2.90
CA THR A 257 -15.32 2.84 4.05
C THR A 257 -15.21 4.29 4.53
N PRO A 258 -15.32 4.58 5.83
CA PRO A 258 -14.96 5.90 6.33
C PRO A 258 -13.52 6.21 5.94
N ALA A 259 -13.27 7.43 5.46
CA ALA A 259 -11.92 7.97 5.50
C ALA A 259 -11.44 8.00 6.97
N PRO A 260 -10.12 8.09 7.23
CA PRO A 260 -9.63 8.39 8.58
C PRO A 260 -10.37 9.60 9.19
N PRO A 261 -10.69 9.58 10.50
CA PRO A 261 -11.51 10.59 11.17
C PRO A 261 -11.00 12.03 10.98
N ASP A 262 -9.68 12.19 10.82
CA ASP A 262 -9.02 13.49 10.70
C ASP A 262 -9.19 14.13 9.30
N LEU A 263 -9.86 13.46 8.36
CA LEU A 263 -10.24 13.97 7.05
C LEU A 263 -11.75 14.23 6.96
N ALA A 264 -12.24 15.18 7.76
CA ALA A 264 -13.64 15.60 7.70
C ALA A 264 -14.04 16.00 6.26
N GLY A 265 -15.09 15.35 5.74
CA GLY A 265 -15.60 15.55 4.38
C GLY A 265 -14.92 14.73 3.27
N THR A 266 -13.74 14.14 3.52
CA THR A 266 -13.19 13.13 2.59
C THR A 266 -13.93 11.82 2.81
N GLN A 267 -14.37 11.17 1.73
CA GLN A 267 -14.97 9.84 1.80
C GLN A 267 -14.58 9.01 0.58
N LEU A 268 -14.34 7.70 0.79
CA LEU A 268 -14.24 6.75 -0.31
C LEU A 268 -15.64 6.50 -0.87
N GLN A 269 -15.85 6.87 -2.12
CA GLN A 269 -17.05 6.59 -2.89
C GLN A 269 -16.74 5.54 -3.95
N GLN A 270 -17.62 4.55 -4.15
CA GLN A 270 -17.57 3.67 -5.33
C GLN A 270 -18.80 3.94 -6.18
N ARG A 271 -18.60 4.44 -7.39
CA ARG A 271 -19.64 4.76 -8.38
C ARG A 271 -19.60 3.73 -9.51
N GLN A 272 -20.74 3.46 -10.15
CA GLN A 272 -20.72 2.97 -11.54
C GLN A 272 -20.68 4.22 -12.41
N VAL A 273 -19.80 4.25 -13.40
CA VAL A 273 -19.74 5.33 -14.39
C VAL A 273 -19.89 4.71 -15.78
N THR A 274 -20.89 5.16 -16.52
CA THR A 274 -21.21 4.64 -17.86
C THR A 274 -20.65 5.58 -18.92
N VAL A 275 -19.82 5.03 -19.81
CA VAL A 275 -19.16 5.74 -20.92
C VAL A 275 -19.18 4.84 -22.14
N ASP A 276 -19.62 5.36 -23.28
CA ASP A 276 -19.67 4.65 -24.57
C ASP A 276 -20.39 3.28 -24.50
N GLY A 277 -21.45 3.20 -23.69
CA GLY A 277 -22.24 1.99 -23.45
C GLY A 277 -21.60 0.98 -22.48
N ALA A 278 -20.33 1.12 -22.13
CA ALA A 278 -19.66 0.34 -21.10
C ALA A 278 -19.84 0.97 -19.71
N THR A 279 -19.92 0.15 -18.66
CA THR A 279 -20.07 0.62 -17.28
C THR A 279 -18.89 0.12 -16.43
N PHE A 280 -18.30 1.03 -15.65
CA PHE A 280 -17.08 0.77 -14.89
C PHE A 280 -17.27 1.06 -13.39
N PRO A 281 -16.84 0.16 -12.48
CA PRO A 281 -16.70 0.49 -11.06
C PRO A 281 -15.52 1.45 -10.86
N VAL A 282 -15.84 2.64 -10.35
CA VAL A 282 -14.90 3.74 -10.14
C VAL A 282 -14.84 4.10 -8.65
N PHE A 283 -13.67 3.90 -8.04
CA PHE A 283 -13.35 4.28 -6.67
C PHE A 283 -12.79 5.70 -6.66
N VAL A 284 -13.40 6.59 -5.87
CA VAL A 284 -13.14 8.03 -5.86
C VAL A 284 -12.87 8.51 -4.44
N ILE A 285 -11.84 9.32 -4.26
CA ILE A 285 -11.56 10.08 -3.05
C ILE A 285 -11.36 11.55 -3.44
N GLN A 286 -12.12 12.45 -2.82
CA GLN A 286 -11.96 13.90 -2.99
C GLN A 286 -11.24 14.48 -1.78
N LEU A 287 -10.17 15.25 -2.00
CA LEU A 287 -9.32 15.87 -0.97
C LEU A 287 -9.31 17.38 -1.13
N ASP A 288 -9.36 18.10 -0.02
CA ASP A 288 -9.06 19.54 0.00
C ASP A 288 -7.68 19.75 0.65
N LEU A 289 -6.69 20.13 -0.15
CA LEU A 289 -5.31 20.36 0.32
C LEU A 289 -5.17 21.64 1.16
N ARG A 290 -6.21 22.48 1.25
CA ARG A 290 -6.22 23.67 2.12
C ARG A 290 -6.54 23.33 3.59
N GLN A 291 -6.89 22.08 3.87
CA GLN A 291 -7.09 21.60 5.24
C GLN A 291 -5.74 21.52 5.97
N PRO A 292 -5.58 22.14 7.17
CA PRO A 292 -4.27 22.37 7.78
C PRO A 292 -3.51 21.11 8.23
N ASN A 293 -4.18 19.96 8.31
CA ASN A 293 -3.60 18.68 8.70
C ASN A 293 -3.33 17.74 7.52
N VAL A 294 -3.57 18.16 6.27
CA VAL A 294 -3.46 17.33 5.07
C VAL A 294 -2.20 17.69 4.30
N ARG A 295 -1.29 16.72 4.14
CA ARG A 295 -0.08 16.88 3.32
C ARG A 295 0.05 15.79 2.28
N LEU A 296 0.69 16.11 1.17
CA LEU A 296 0.79 15.26 0.00
C LEU A 296 2.26 15.10 -0.41
N ALA A 297 2.76 13.87 -0.55
CA ALA A 297 4.14 13.62 -0.97
C ALA A 297 4.25 12.42 -1.92
N PRO A 298 5.22 12.41 -2.86
CA PRO A 298 5.62 11.19 -3.54
C PRO A 298 6.16 10.17 -2.53
N ILE A 299 5.77 8.91 -2.69
CA ILE A 299 6.26 7.77 -1.92
C ILE A 299 6.83 6.71 -2.86
N TRP A 300 7.90 6.01 -2.46
CA TRP A 300 8.52 4.97 -3.28
C TRP A 300 9.03 3.78 -2.46
N ALA A 301 9.25 2.66 -3.14
CA ALA A 301 9.62 1.38 -2.53
C ALA A 301 11.09 1.33 -2.06
N GLY A 302 12.02 1.96 -2.80
CA GLY A 302 13.44 1.97 -2.45
C GLY A 302 13.74 2.71 -1.13
N ASN A 303 14.63 2.15 -0.32
CA ASN A 303 15.11 2.76 0.92
C ASN A 303 16.56 3.22 0.75
N GLY A 304 16.81 4.53 0.86
CA GLY A 304 18.13 5.12 0.57
C GLY A 304 18.54 5.11 -0.92
N SER A 305 17.66 4.70 -1.83
CA SER A 305 17.85 4.73 -3.29
C SER A 305 16.51 4.77 -4.04
N LEU A 306 16.59 4.95 -5.37
CA LEU A 306 15.47 4.80 -6.31
C LEU A 306 15.46 3.44 -7.04
N GLU A 307 16.17 2.45 -6.53
CA GLU A 307 16.01 1.07 -7.01
C GLU A 307 15.04 0.33 -6.09
N GLY A 308 13.91 -0.12 -6.63
CA GLY A 308 13.00 -0.98 -5.89
C GLY A 308 11.56 -0.97 -6.40
N THR A 309 10.86 -2.07 -6.13
CA THR A 309 9.40 -2.17 -6.26
C THR A 309 8.83 -2.87 -5.04
N GLN A 310 7.62 -2.51 -4.62
CA GLN A 310 6.91 -3.13 -3.50
C GLN A 310 5.39 -2.95 -3.70
N VAL A 311 4.56 -3.81 -3.12
CA VAL A 311 3.10 -3.60 -3.15
C VAL A 311 2.75 -2.28 -2.47
N LEU A 312 1.91 -1.45 -3.10
CA LEU A 312 1.65 -0.08 -2.65
C LEU A 312 1.18 -0.02 -1.18
N GLN A 313 0.37 -1.00 -0.74
CA GLN A 313 -0.10 -1.12 0.63
C GLN A 313 1.05 -1.12 1.66
N ALA A 314 2.14 -1.82 1.35
CA ALA A 314 3.31 -1.86 2.22
C ALA A 314 4.13 -0.56 2.11
N VAL A 315 4.27 0.04 0.92
CA VAL A 315 4.92 1.36 0.77
C VAL A 315 4.17 2.42 1.58
N ALA A 316 2.83 2.46 1.49
CA ALA A 316 1.99 3.38 2.25
C ALA A 316 2.19 3.21 3.77
N ARG A 317 2.15 1.96 4.27
CA ARG A 317 2.43 1.65 5.68
C ARG A 317 3.84 2.10 6.10
N ASP A 318 4.86 1.72 5.33
CA ASP A 318 6.27 1.93 5.69
C ASP A 318 6.66 3.42 5.65
N ARG A 319 5.93 4.25 4.87
CA ARG A 319 6.06 5.72 4.87
C ARG A 319 5.10 6.44 5.83
N GLY A 320 4.07 5.77 6.38
CA GLY A 320 3.07 6.38 7.25
C GLY A 320 1.93 7.13 6.53
N ALA A 321 1.66 6.82 5.26
CA ALA A 321 0.58 7.44 4.50
C ALA A 321 -0.79 6.88 4.90
N ALA A 322 -1.77 7.76 5.16
CA ALA A 322 -3.13 7.41 5.52
C ALA A 322 -3.97 7.01 4.31
N ILE A 323 -3.75 7.67 3.17
CA ILE A 323 -4.28 7.31 1.85
C ILE A 323 -3.11 7.22 0.88
N ALA A 324 -3.14 6.29 -0.08
CA ALA A 324 -2.17 6.29 -1.18
C ALA A 324 -2.75 5.75 -2.48
N ILE A 325 -2.30 6.27 -3.63
CA ILE A 325 -2.58 5.71 -4.96
C ILE A 325 -1.26 5.45 -5.70
N ASN A 326 -1.20 4.44 -6.56
CA ASN A 326 -0.01 4.22 -7.40
C ASN A 326 0.09 5.33 -8.45
N ALA A 327 1.32 5.67 -8.89
CA ALA A 327 1.54 6.86 -9.69
C ALA A 327 2.41 6.61 -10.93
N GLY A 328 3.68 7.01 -10.91
CA GLY A 328 4.54 7.06 -12.09
C GLY A 328 5.07 5.70 -12.55
N PHE A 329 5.27 5.59 -13.87
CA PHE A 329 5.83 4.42 -14.53
C PHE A 329 7.24 4.06 -14.06
N PHE A 330 7.59 2.79 -14.22
CA PHE A 330 8.89 2.23 -13.87
C PHE A 330 9.23 1.05 -14.78
N ASN A 331 10.51 0.70 -14.88
CA ASN A 331 10.93 -0.51 -15.56
C ASN A 331 10.89 -1.67 -14.55
N ARG A 332 10.02 -2.65 -14.79
CA ARG A 332 9.81 -3.79 -13.88
C ARG A 332 11.01 -4.73 -13.74
N ASN A 333 11.93 -4.74 -14.71
CA ASN A 333 13.07 -5.65 -14.73
C ASN A 333 14.22 -5.13 -13.84
N ASN A 334 14.62 -3.87 -14.03
CA ASN A 334 15.69 -3.23 -13.24
C ASN A 334 15.17 -2.42 -12.04
N ARG A 335 13.84 -2.26 -11.92
CA ARG A 335 13.15 -1.62 -10.78
C ARG A 335 13.45 -0.12 -10.64
N LEU A 336 13.71 0.57 -11.75
CA LEU A 336 14.08 1.99 -11.80
C LEU A 336 12.91 2.89 -12.30
N PRO A 337 12.83 4.17 -11.86
CA PRO A 337 11.76 5.08 -12.25
C PRO A 337 11.85 5.54 -13.72
N LEU A 338 10.69 5.77 -14.34
CA LEU A 338 10.53 6.25 -15.72
C LEU A 338 9.65 7.51 -15.78
N GLY A 339 10.02 8.55 -15.03
CA GLY A 339 9.33 9.84 -15.04
C GLY A 339 9.65 10.72 -13.84
N ALA A 340 9.01 11.88 -13.78
CA ALA A 340 9.24 12.90 -12.77
C ALA A 340 8.93 12.39 -11.35
N ILE A 341 9.87 12.60 -10.43
CA ILE A 341 9.66 12.56 -8.97
C ILE A 341 10.43 13.76 -8.42
N ARG A 342 9.73 14.82 -8.01
CA ARG A 342 10.28 15.97 -7.29
C ARG A 342 9.66 16.02 -5.91
N ARG A 343 10.47 16.27 -4.88
CA ARG A 343 10.00 16.43 -3.51
C ARG A 343 10.94 17.36 -2.76
N ASP A 344 10.39 18.28 -1.97
CA ASP A 344 11.16 19.22 -1.16
C ASP A 344 12.18 20.01 -2.01
N ASN A 345 11.73 20.43 -3.21
CA ASN A 345 12.51 21.01 -4.32
C ASN A 345 13.55 20.11 -5.00
N ILE A 346 13.86 18.93 -4.45
CA ILE A 346 14.84 17.98 -4.99
C ILE A 346 14.21 17.11 -6.09
N TRP A 347 14.83 17.07 -7.26
CA TRP A 347 14.50 16.13 -8.33
C TRP A 347 15.10 14.75 -8.05
N TYR A 348 14.32 13.88 -7.42
CA TYR A 348 14.66 12.47 -7.25
C TYR A 348 14.74 11.76 -8.61
N SER A 349 13.79 11.99 -9.52
CA SER A 349 13.86 11.49 -10.90
C SER A 349 13.36 12.57 -11.86
N GLY A 350 14.04 12.76 -12.99
CA GLY A 350 13.67 13.74 -14.00
C GLY A 350 12.46 13.33 -14.85
N PRO A 351 11.71 14.29 -15.41
CA PRO A 351 10.68 14.00 -16.40
C PRO A 351 11.27 13.39 -17.67
N ILE A 352 10.44 12.65 -18.40
CA ILE A 352 10.79 12.04 -19.68
C ILE A 352 9.68 12.29 -20.69
N LEU A 353 10.02 12.29 -21.98
CA LEU A 353 9.05 12.22 -23.09
C LEU A 353 7.99 13.35 -23.12
N ASN A 354 8.22 14.47 -22.42
CA ASN A 354 7.24 15.53 -22.21
C ASN A 354 5.87 15.02 -21.69
N ARG A 355 5.91 13.99 -20.84
CA ARG A 355 4.72 13.37 -20.25
C ARG A 355 4.00 14.28 -19.27
N GLY A 356 2.71 14.03 -19.12
CA GLY A 356 1.89 14.63 -18.07
C GLY A 356 2.47 14.39 -16.67
N ALA A 357 2.43 15.42 -15.85
CA ALA A 357 2.81 15.42 -14.44
C ALA A 357 1.88 16.32 -13.63
N MET A 358 1.74 16.00 -12.34
CA MET A 358 1.13 16.89 -11.37
C MET A 358 2.23 17.50 -10.51
N ALA A 359 2.15 18.80 -10.22
CA ALA A 359 2.99 19.49 -9.27
C ALA A 359 2.15 20.28 -8.26
N TRP A 360 2.67 20.44 -7.04
CA TRP A 360 1.92 21.05 -5.93
C TRP A 360 2.84 21.63 -4.85
N ASN A 361 2.24 22.43 -3.96
CA ASN A 361 2.88 22.96 -2.75
C ASN A 361 2.03 22.66 -1.49
N ASP A 362 2.57 22.97 -0.32
CA ASP A 362 1.89 22.81 0.98
C ASP A 362 0.78 23.85 1.22
N GLN A 363 0.58 24.81 0.31
CA GLN A 363 -0.51 25.79 0.34
C GLN A 363 -1.77 25.29 -0.37
N GLY A 364 -1.71 24.09 -0.98
CA GLY A 364 -2.80 23.47 -1.71
C GLY A 364 -2.95 23.96 -3.16
N GLU A 365 -1.99 24.70 -3.70
CA GLU A 365 -1.95 25.00 -5.13
C GLU A 365 -1.49 23.77 -5.91
N VAL A 366 -2.12 23.51 -7.06
CA VAL A 366 -1.85 22.37 -7.92
C VAL A 366 -1.73 22.82 -9.38
N LEU A 367 -0.77 22.25 -10.11
CA LEU A 367 -0.63 22.32 -11.56
C LEU A 367 -0.65 20.90 -12.14
N ILE A 368 -1.50 20.64 -13.13
CA ILE A 368 -1.47 19.40 -13.93
C ILE A 368 -1.22 19.79 -15.38
N ASP A 369 -0.09 19.37 -15.95
CA ASP A 369 0.28 19.65 -17.34
C ASP A 369 1.38 18.71 -17.85
N ARG A 370 1.80 18.85 -19.10
CA ARG A 370 3.00 18.19 -19.65
C ARG A 370 4.27 18.86 -19.12
N LEU A 371 5.25 18.04 -18.74
CA LEU A 371 6.46 18.48 -18.05
C LEU A 371 7.71 18.00 -18.79
N GLY A 372 8.56 18.95 -19.14
CA GLY A 372 9.97 18.77 -19.48
C GLY A 372 10.91 19.36 -18.43
N LEU A 373 12.17 18.97 -18.47
CA LEU A 373 13.24 19.57 -17.69
C LEU A 373 14.40 19.86 -18.63
N GLN A 374 14.75 21.13 -18.80
CA GLN A 374 15.93 21.52 -19.55
C GLN A 374 17.12 21.59 -18.58
N GLU A 375 18.11 20.75 -18.83
CA GLU A 375 19.37 20.74 -18.10
C GLU A 375 20.53 21.02 -19.06
N THR A 376 21.50 21.83 -18.64
CA THR A 376 22.69 22.14 -19.43
C THR A 376 23.88 22.31 -18.50
N LEU A 377 24.96 21.58 -18.78
CA LEU A 377 26.26 21.84 -18.20
C LEU A 377 26.89 23.02 -18.94
N GLN A 378 27.30 24.05 -18.20
CA GLN A 378 28.12 25.14 -18.72
C GLN A 378 29.54 24.95 -18.17
N LEU A 379 30.49 24.68 -19.05
CA LEU A 379 31.89 24.46 -18.70
C LEU A 379 32.62 25.81 -18.58
N SER A 380 33.73 25.84 -17.85
CA SER A 380 34.61 27.01 -17.75
C SER A 380 35.20 27.49 -19.09
N SER A 381 35.18 26.65 -20.13
CA SER A 381 35.51 27.01 -21.52
C SER A 381 34.41 27.80 -22.25
N GLY A 382 33.24 27.99 -21.62
CA GLY A 382 32.02 28.49 -22.27
C GLY A 382 31.23 27.42 -23.04
N THR A 383 31.76 26.20 -23.19
CA THR A 383 31.06 25.09 -23.84
C THR A 383 29.79 24.72 -23.09
N ARG A 384 28.68 24.54 -23.80
CA ARG A 384 27.37 24.16 -23.25
C ARG A 384 27.00 22.76 -23.72
N ILE A 385 26.73 21.85 -22.79
CA ILE A 385 26.36 20.45 -23.04
C ILE A 385 24.93 20.23 -22.51
N PRO A 386 23.93 20.00 -23.38
CA PRO A 386 22.59 19.64 -22.91
C PRO A 386 22.59 18.23 -22.31
N LEU A 387 21.85 18.06 -21.21
CA LEU A 387 21.65 16.74 -20.59
C LEU A 387 20.30 16.15 -21.03
N VAL A 388 20.29 14.83 -21.28
CA VAL A 388 19.12 14.11 -21.78
C VAL A 388 18.28 13.43 -20.70
N ALA A 389 18.81 13.30 -19.49
CA ALA A 389 18.14 12.70 -18.34
C ALA A 389 18.79 13.09 -17.01
N LEU A 390 17.96 13.20 -15.97
CA LEU A 390 18.35 13.34 -14.57
C LEU A 390 17.83 12.15 -13.78
N ASN A 391 18.70 11.44 -13.04
CA ASN A 391 18.34 10.38 -12.09
C ASN A 391 17.25 9.40 -12.63
N SER A 392 17.41 8.92 -13.87
CA SER A 392 16.35 8.18 -14.57
C SER A 392 16.78 6.77 -14.97
N GLY A 393 15.84 5.82 -14.90
CA GLY A 393 15.94 4.52 -15.55
C GLY A 393 15.66 4.56 -17.05
N TYR A 394 15.22 5.71 -17.59
CA TYR A 394 14.98 5.88 -19.02
C TYR A 394 16.27 6.29 -19.74
N VAL A 395 16.90 5.31 -20.38
CA VAL A 395 18.20 5.50 -21.04
C VAL A 395 18.06 5.86 -22.51
N ARG A 396 18.90 6.81 -22.95
CA ARG A 396 19.05 7.28 -24.35
C ARG A 396 20.51 7.68 -24.58
N ALA A 397 20.89 7.81 -25.85
CA ALA A 397 22.15 8.45 -26.24
C ALA A 397 22.20 9.92 -25.77
N GLY A 398 23.39 10.39 -25.42
CA GLY A 398 23.65 11.71 -24.84
C GLY A 398 24.36 11.65 -23.49
N ALA A 399 24.35 12.76 -22.76
CA ALA A 399 24.87 12.86 -21.40
C ALA A 399 23.72 12.88 -20.39
N ALA A 400 23.75 12.00 -19.38
CA ALA A 400 22.78 11.94 -18.29
C ALA A 400 23.45 12.26 -16.96
N ARG A 401 22.72 12.81 -15.99
CA ARG A 401 23.24 13.21 -14.67
C ARG A 401 22.63 12.35 -13.56
N TYR A 402 23.47 11.87 -12.64
CA TYR A 402 23.05 11.09 -11.47
C TYR A 402 23.61 11.72 -10.18
N THR A 403 22.72 12.07 -9.26
CA THR A 403 22.98 12.80 -7.99
C THR A 403 22.69 11.90 -6.79
N GLU A 404 23.05 12.31 -5.56
CA GLU A 404 22.77 11.53 -4.34
C GLU A 404 21.27 11.17 -4.17
N ALA A 405 20.34 11.92 -4.77
CA ALA A 405 18.91 11.59 -4.78
C ALA A 405 18.56 10.28 -5.53
N TRP A 406 19.46 9.76 -6.38
CA TRP A 406 19.38 8.42 -6.97
C TRP A 406 19.71 7.31 -5.95
N GLY A 407 20.61 7.61 -5.02
CA GLY A 407 21.23 6.70 -4.06
C GLY A 407 22.73 6.96 -3.91
N ASN A 408 23.41 6.13 -3.12
CA ASN A 408 24.85 6.27 -2.86
C ASN A 408 25.75 5.88 -4.04
N SER A 409 25.21 5.19 -5.05
CA SER A 409 25.98 4.64 -6.16
C SER A 409 25.13 4.47 -7.42
N TYR A 410 25.79 4.59 -8.57
CA TYR A 410 25.26 4.29 -9.88
C TYR A 410 25.82 2.94 -10.36
N GLN A 411 24.95 2.03 -10.78
CA GLN A 411 25.35 0.80 -11.48
C GLN A 411 25.04 0.98 -12.97
N THR A 412 25.97 0.56 -13.84
CA THR A 412 25.85 0.78 -15.29
C THR A 412 24.60 0.14 -15.86
N ILE A 413 23.86 0.87 -16.68
CA ILE A 413 22.58 0.40 -17.25
C ILE A 413 22.78 -0.14 -18.67
N LEU A 414 23.79 0.38 -19.39
CA LEU A 414 24.16 -0.03 -20.74
C LEU A 414 25.63 -0.44 -20.82
N ASP A 415 25.97 -1.20 -21.85
CA ASP A 415 27.36 -1.48 -22.22
C ASP A 415 28.07 -0.19 -22.67
N ASN A 416 29.39 -0.15 -22.51
CA ASN A 416 30.26 0.94 -22.98
C ASN A 416 29.94 2.36 -22.45
N GLU A 417 29.24 2.48 -21.32
CA GLU A 417 29.01 3.77 -20.65
C GLU A 417 30.33 4.40 -20.17
N VAL A 418 30.47 5.72 -20.34
CA VAL A 418 31.59 6.49 -19.74
C VAL A 418 31.06 7.29 -18.56
N VAL A 419 31.64 7.08 -17.39
CA VAL A 419 31.24 7.75 -16.16
C VAL A 419 32.28 8.82 -15.81
N VAL A 420 31.83 10.07 -15.75
CA VAL A 420 32.62 11.23 -15.31
C VAL A 420 32.15 11.58 -13.89
N THR A 421 33.09 11.62 -12.94
CA THR A 421 32.80 12.00 -11.55
C THR A 421 33.04 13.49 -11.38
N VAL A 422 32.04 14.21 -10.84
CA VAL A 422 32.12 15.62 -10.46
C VAL A 422 32.01 15.74 -8.95
N GLN A 423 32.93 16.49 -8.34
CA GLN A 423 32.93 16.79 -6.92
C GLN A 423 33.05 18.31 -6.71
N GLY A 424 32.15 18.88 -5.91
CA GLY A 424 31.84 20.30 -5.96
C GLY A 424 31.33 20.67 -7.35
N ASP A 425 32.02 21.61 -7.97
CA ASP A 425 31.83 22.08 -9.35
C ASP A 425 32.89 21.51 -10.32
N ARG A 426 33.79 20.60 -9.90
CA ARG A 426 34.92 20.14 -10.72
C ARG A 426 34.86 18.66 -11.09
N VAL A 427 35.20 18.35 -12.33
CA VAL A 427 35.50 16.98 -12.76
C VAL A 427 36.74 16.48 -12.03
N VAL A 428 36.66 15.33 -11.38
CA VAL A 428 37.77 14.69 -10.65
C VAL A 428 38.24 13.38 -11.26
N SER A 429 37.38 12.69 -12.02
CA SER A 429 37.77 11.46 -12.73
C SER A 429 36.86 11.16 -13.92
N GLN A 430 37.36 10.34 -14.84
CA GLN A 430 36.61 9.74 -15.94
C GLN A 430 36.96 8.25 -16.01
N SER A 431 35.98 7.38 -16.27
CA SER A 431 36.18 5.95 -16.36
C SER A 431 35.29 5.34 -17.44
N GLN A 432 35.85 4.43 -18.24
CA GLN A 432 35.10 3.57 -19.14
C GLN A 432 34.52 2.40 -18.33
N ALA A 433 33.26 2.07 -18.55
CA ALA A 433 32.70 0.77 -18.17
C ALA A 433 32.55 -0.12 -19.40
N ASP A 434 32.64 -1.43 -19.21
CA ASP A 434 32.59 -2.39 -20.31
C ASP A 434 31.15 -2.85 -20.58
N LYS A 435 30.47 -3.37 -19.55
CA LYS A 435 29.14 -3.97 -19.66
C LYS A 435 28.10 -3.34 -18.74
N ALA A 436 26.83 -3.51 -19.12
CA ALA A 436 25.70 -3.25 -18.24
C ALA A 436 25.82 -4.12 -16.97
N GLY A 437 25.62 -3.50 -15.81
CA GLY A 437 25.68 -4.16 -14.51
C GLY A 437 27.07 -4.49 -13.97
N SER A 438 28.15 -4.48 -14.78
CA SER A 438 29.49 -4.91 -14.32
C SER A 438 30.19 -3.91 -13.40
N ASN A 439 29.87 -2.62 -13.50
CA ASN A 439 30.57 -1.56 -12.78
C ASN A 439 29.60 -0.78 -11.89
N ARG A 440 30.07 -0.43 -10.68
CA ARG A 440 29.35 0.40 -9.72
C ARG A 440 30.24 1.57 -9.32
N PHE A 441 29.72 2.78 -9.50
CA PHE A 441 30.41 4.04 -9.25
C PHE A 441 29.76 4.76 -8.06
N THR A 442 30.54 5.17 -7.08
CA THR A 442 30.04 5.97 -5.95
C THR A 442 29.60 7.35 -6.43
N ILE A 443 28.42 7.80 -6.00
CA ILE A 443 27.98 9.17 -6.26
C ILE A 443 28.51 10.06 -5.10
N PRO A 444 29.31 11.10 -5.35
CA PRO A 444 29.84 11.95 -4.28
C PRO A 444 28.73 12.75 -3.59
N ARG A 445 28.75 12.81 -2.24
CA ARG A 445 27.76 13.58 -1.46
C ARG A 445 27.73 15.06 -1.80
N ASN A 446 28.88 15.65 -2.10
CA ASN A 446 29.01 17.04 -2.54
C ASN A 446 29.19 17.12 -4.07
N GLY A 447 28.55 16.25 -4.84
CA GLY A 447 28.77 16.17 -6.29
C GLY A 447 27.73 15.32 -7.03
N TYR A 448 28.13 14.81 -8.19
CA TYR A 448 27.30 13.99 -9.06
C TYR A 448 28.13 13.24 -10.10
N LEU A 449 27.50 12.29 -10.80
CA LEU A 449 28.07 11.63 -11.96
C LEU A 449 27.44 12.17 -13.24
N ILE A 450 28.23 12.29 -14.30
CA ILE A 450 27.76 12.46 -15.68
C ILE A 450 28.05 11.16 -16.41
N VAL A 451 27.01 10.51 -16.94
CA VAL A 451 27.10 9.25 -17.67
C VAL A 451 26.88 9.54 -19.16
N LEU A 452 27.92 9.28 -19.97
CA LEU A 452 27.91 9.48 -21.41
C LEU A 452 27.54 8.17 -22.12
N ARG A 453 26.56 8.24 -23.02
CA ARG A 453 26.05 7.13 -23.83
C ARG A 453 26.12 7.52 -25.30
N SER A 454 26.91 6.82 -26.11
CA SER A 454 27.16 7.18 -27.52
C SER A 454 27.62 8.64 -27.72
N ALA A 455 28.26 9.23 -26.71
CA ALA A 455 28.63 10.65 -26.65
C ALA A 455 30.14 10.83 -26.35
N ASN A 456 30.97 9.95 -26.93
CA ASN A 456 32.42 9.90 -26.69
C ASN A 456 33.16 11.19 -27.05
N SER A 457 32.63 12.02 -27.96
CA SER A 457 33.17 13.34 -28.29
C SER A 457 33.18 14.31 -27.10
N LEU A 458 32.30 14.13 -26.10
CA LEU A 458 32.26 14.98 -24.91
C LEU A 458 33.40 14.69 -23.91
N ARG A 459 34.11 13.57 -24.07
CA ARG A 459 35.16 13.12 -23.13
C ARG A 459 36.35 14.08 -23.07
N THR A 460 36.68 14.73 -24.20
CA THR A 460 37.78 15.70 -24.31
C THR A 460 37.46 17.03 -23.64
N SER A 461 36.17 17.37 -23.49
CA SER A 461 35.70 18.55 -22.76
C SER A 461 35.52 18.27 -21.25
N LEU A 462 35.28 17.02 -20.87
CA LEU A 462 35.04 16.57 -19.50
C LEU A 462 36.27 15.87 -18.89
N VAL A 463 37.40 16.59 -18.89
CA VAL A 463 38.68 16.16 -18.33
C VAL A 463 38.86 16.62 -16.87
N ASN A 464 39.80 15.99 -16.15
CA ASN A 464 40.09 16.34 -14.75
C ASN A 464 40.41 17.83 -14.59
N GLY A 465 39.82 18.47 -13.57
CA GLY A 465 39.95 19.90 -13.30
C GLY A 465 38.95 20.80 -14.04
N THR A 466 38.22 20.32 -15.06
CA THR A 466 37.17 21.11 -15.73
C THR A 466 36.12 21.55 -14.71
N THR A 467 35.85 22.86 -14.63
CA THR A 467 34.81 23.42 -13.78
C THR A 467 33.47 23.49 -14.53
N ILE A 468 32.38 23.17 -13.85
CA ILE A 468 31.04 22.94 -14.39
C ILE A 468 29.99 23.66 -13.54
N GLN A 469 29.22 24.54 -14.17
CA GLN A 469 27.96 25.04 -13.64
C GLN A 469 26.80 24.23 -14.23
N VAL A 470 25.84 23.80 -13.40
CA VAL A 470 24.60 23.17 -13.88
C VAL A 470 23.51 24.23 -13.97
N LEU A 471 22.98 24.44 -15.17
CA LEU A 471 21.77 25.22 -15.40
C LEU A 471 20.58 24.25 -15.53
N GLN A 472 19.52 24.49 -14.78
CA GLN A 472 18.32 23.65 -14.73
C GLN A 472 17.07 24.54 -14.74
N GLN A 473 16.07 24.19 -15.56
CA GLN A 473 14.77 24.87 -15.62
C GLN A 473 13.67 23.89 -16.03
N ALA A 474 12.54 23.88 -15.32
CA ALA A 474 11.37 23.12 -15.76
C ALA A 474 10.70 23.79 -16.96
N GLN A 475 10.03 22.99 -17.81
CA GLN A 475 9.29 23.49 -18.96
C GLN A 475 7.86 22.89 -18.95
N PRO A 476 6.80 23.71 -18.88
CA PRO A 476 6.82 25.17 -18.68
C PRO A 476 7.39 25.59 -17.32
N SER A 477 8.03 26.76 -17.25
CA SER A 477 8.70 27.30 -16.04
C SER A 477 7.78 27.50 -14.83
N GLN A 478 6.45 27.46 -15.02
CA GLN A 478 5.48 27.46 -13.93
C GLN A 478 5.69 26.31 -12.93
N PHE A 479 6.24 25.17 -13.40
CA PHE A 479 6.60 24.02 -12.58
C PHE A 479 7.71 24.30 -11.56
N ASP A 480 8.61 25.27 -11.84
CA ASP A 480 9.75 25.55 -10.94
C ASP A 480 9.28 26.04 -9.57
N ARG A 481 8.12 26.71 -9.50
CA ARG A 481 7.48 27.24 -8.28
C ARG A 481 7.02 26.16 -7.28
N PHE A 482 6.87 24.91 -7.72
CA PHE A 482 6.25 23.85 -6.93
C PHE A 482 7.30 22.89 -6.34
N PRO A 483 7.43 22.77 -5.01
CA PRO A 483 8.45 21.93 -4.37
C PRO A 483 8.25 20.43 -4.61
N HIS A 484 7.04 20.00 -4.99
CA HIS A 484 6.70 18.61 -5.27
C HIS A 484 6.16 18.45 -6.69
N ALA A 485 6.52 17.33 -7.33
CA ALA A 485 5.96 16.92 -8.61
C ALA A 485 6.01 15.39 -8.76
N LEU A 486 5.05 14.83 -9.49
CA LEU A 486 4.95 13.40 -9.77
C LEU A 486 4.44 13.18 -11.19
N GLY A 487 5.25 12.51 -11.99
CA GLY A 487 4.97 12.20 -13.39
C GLY A 487 4.05 10.99 -13.52
N GLY A 488 3.21 11.02 -14.56
CA GLY A 488 2.36 9.91 -14.98
C GLY A 488 2.32 9.87 -16.49
N GLY A 489 1.12 10.03 -17.04
CA GLY A 489 0.85 10.17 -18.47
C GLY A 489 -0.08 9.07 -19.00
N PRO A 490 -0.84 9.34 -20.07
CA PRO A 490 -0.97 10.63 -20.74
C PRO A 490 -1.72 11.67 -19.88
N LEU A 491 -1.61 12.95 -20.25
CA LEU A 491 -2.55 13.97 -19.81
C LEU A 491 -3.94 13.63 -20.40
N LEU A 492 -4.97 13.54 -19.55
CA LEU A 492 -6.31 13.10 -19.94
C LEU A 492 -7.22 14.29 -20.27
N VAL A 493 -7.30 15.25 -19.35
CA VAL A 493 -8.18 16.42 -19.44
C VAL A 493 -7.35 17.67 -19.11
N LYS A 494 -7.58 18.76 -19.83
CA LYS A 494 -7.00 20.08 -19.56
C LYS A 494 -8.05 21.16 -19.80
N SER A 495 -8.25 22.03 -18.82
CA SER A 495 -9.24 23.13 -18.87
C SER A 495 -10.64 22.65 -19.29
N GLY A 496 -11.07 21.51 -18.76
CA GLY A 496 -12.36 20.86 -19.02
C GLY A 496 -12.44 20.06 -20.33
N ARG A 497 -11.41 20.07 -21.18
CA ARG A 497 -11.39 19.39 -22.49
C ARG A 497 -10.56 18.12 -22.46
N VAL A 498 -11.01 17.07 -23.14
CA VAL A 498 -10.20 15.86 -23.37
C VAL A 498 -8.99 16.22 -24.25
N VAL A 499 -7.79 15.86 -23.79
CA VAL A 499 -6.51 16.14 -24.48
C VAL A 499 -5.62 14.90 -24.57
N VAL A 500 -6.24 13.71 -24.48
CA VAL A 500 -5.60 12.40 -24.59
C VAL A 500 -4.82 12.30 -25.90
N ASN A 501 -3.49 12.32 -25.81
CA ASN A 501 -2.60 12.07 -26.93
C ASN A 501 -1.39 11.25 -26.46
N PRO A 502 -1.52 9.91 -26.34
CA PRO A 502 -0.47 9.06 -25.79
C PRO A 502 0.77 9.02 -26.68
N GLN A 503 0.60 9.14 -28.01
CA GLN A 503 1.71 9.12 -28.95
C GLN A 503 2.62 10.35 -28.80
N ALA A 504 2.04 11.55 -28.63
CA ALA A 504 2.80 12.78 -28.36
C ALA A 504 3.57 12.74 -27.02
N GLU A 505 3.14 11.89 -26.08
CA GLU A 505 3.79 11.66 -24.78
C GLU A 505 4.66 10.38 -24.75
N GLY A 506 4.97 9.84 -25.94
CA GLY A 506 5.88 8.71 -26.13
C GLY A 506 5.37 7.39 -25.53
N PHE A 507 4.06 7.16 -25.54
CA PHE A 507 3.47 5.84 -25.29
C PHE A 507 3.32 5.04 -26.59
N SER A 508 3.37 3.71 -26.49
CA SER A 508 3.24 2.82 -27.66
C SER A 508 1.79 2.69 -28.11
N ARG A 509 1.58 2.32 -29.38
CA ARG A 509 0.25 2.00 -29.92
C ARG A 509 -0.46 0.89 -29.12
N ALA A 510 0.29 -0.07 -28.58
CA ALA A 510 -0.25 -1.13 -27.73
C ALA A 510 -0.83 -0.60 -26.40
N PHE A 511 -0.17 0.39 -25.78
CA PHE A 511 -0.68 1.05 -24.57
C PHE A 511 -1.85 1.98 -24.89
N GLU A 512 -1.83 2.66 -26.04
CA GLU A 512 -2.90 3.55 -26.49
C GLU A 512 -4.27 2.84 -26.61
N ILE A 513 -4.28 1.62 -27.17
CA ILE A 513 -5.49 0.83 -27.40
C ILE A 513 -5.84 -0.12 -26.24
N GLU A 514 -5.05 -0.12 -25.15
CA GLU A 514 -5.24 -1.02 -24.03
C GLU A 514 -6.52 -0.68 -23.23
N ALA A 515 -7.33 -1.69 -22.96
CA ALA A 515 -8.46 -1.63 -22.05
C ALA A 515 -8.08 -2.38 -20.75
N ALA A 516 -7.89 -1.64 -19.66
CA ALA A 516 -7.32 -2.16 -18.41
C ALA A 516 -7.76 -1.31 -17.21
N PRO A 517 -7.62 -1.80 -15.97
CA PRO A 517 -7.70 -0.95 -14.78
C PRO A 517 -6.86 0.32 -14.91
N ARG A 518 -7.40 1.48 -14.54
CA ARG A 518 -6.69 2.77 -14.59
C ARG A 518 -6.65 3.44 -13.22
N SER A 519 -5.51 4.03 -12.90
CA SER A 519 -5.39 5.03 -11.82
C SER A 519 -5.28 6.41 -12.45
N ALA A 520 -5.88 7.42 -11.83
CA ALA A 520 -5.75 8.81 -12.26
C ALA A 520 -5.83 9.77 -11.07
N ILE A 521 -5.38 10.99 -11.32
CA ILE A 521 -5.60 12.14 -10.45
C ILE A 521 -6.20 13.29 -11.25
N GLY A 522 -7.04 14.10 -10.63
CA GLY A 522 -7.61 15.29 -11.25
C GLY A 522 -7.83 16.42 -10.27
N LEU A 523 -8.04 17.62 -10.82
CA LEU A 523 -8.32 18.86 -10.10
C LEU A 523 -9.74 19.32 -10.45
N MET A 524 -10.55 19.60 -9.43
CA MET A 524 -11.90 20.17 -9.58
C MET A 524 -11.85 21.70 -9.72
N PRO A 525 -12.90 22.36 -10.27
CA PRO A 525 -12.96 23.83 -10.39
C PRO A 525 -12.78 24.59 -9.06
N ASP A 526 -13.11 23.96 -7.93
CA ASP A 526 -13.02 24.53 -6.58
C ASP A 526 -11.66 24.30 -5.90
N GLY A 527 -10.69 23.73 -6.63
CA GLY A 527 -9.33 23.42 -6.14
C GLY A 527 -9.18 22.07 -5.45
N ARG A 528 -10.25 21.27 -5.28
CA ARG A 528 -10.12 19.94 -4.67
C ARG A 528 -9.45 18.94 -5.61
N LEU A 529 -8.58 18.11 -5.05
CA LEU A 529 -7.99 16.96 -5.75
C LEU A 529 -8.94 15.77 -5.74
N VAL A 530 -8.88 14.98 -6.80
CA VAL A 530 -9.66 13.74 -6.95
C VAL A 530 -8.71 12.60 -7.30
N LEU A 531 -8.60 11.61 -6.40
CA LEU A 531 -7.88 10.36 -6.64
C LEU A 531 -8.89 9.34 -7.15
N VAL A 532 -8.58 8.70 -8.28
CA VAL A 532 -9.52 7.79 -8.96
C VAL A 532 -8.85 6.48 -9.33
N ALA A 533 -9.48 5.36 -9.00
CA ALA A 533 -9.12 4.05 -9.53
C ALA A 533 -10.36 3.40 -10.16
N ALA A 534 -10.29 3.07 -11.45
CA ALA A 534 -11.35 2.43 -12.21
C ALA A 534 -10.92 1.03 -12.68
N HIS A 535 -11.84 0.07 -12.68
CA HIS A 535 -11.60 -1.31 -13.13
C HIS A 535 -12.68 -1.78 -14.11
N GLU A 536 -12.49 -2.96 -14.67
CA GLU A 536 -13.52 -3.77 -15.30
C GLU A 536 -14.73 -4.01 -14.39
N GLN A 537 -15.91 -4.14 -15.01
CA GLN A 537 -17.07 -4.76 -14.37
C GLN A 537 -17.06 -6.26 -14.65
N ASN A 538 -17.15 -7.09 -13.60
CA ASN A 538 -17.11 -8.56 -13.68
C ASN A 538 -15.82 -9.06 -14.40
N GLN A 539 -15.93 -10.09 -15.25
CA GLN A 539 -14.84 -10.61 -16.10
C GLN A 539 -14.67 -9.79 -17.40
N GLY A 540 -15.03 -8.50 -17.38
CA GLY A 540 -14.99 -7.61 -18.54
C GLY A 540 -13.61 -6.98 -18.78
N GLN A 541 -13.57 -5.94 -19.61
CA GLN A 541 -12.38 -5.10 -19.82
C GLN A 541 -12.47 -3.82 -18.98
N GLY A 542 -11.34 -3.32 -18.51
CA GLY A 542 -11.25 -2.01 -17.83
C GLY A 542 -11.25 -0.85 -18.83
N PRO A 543 -11.33 0.42 -18.36
CA PRO A 543 -11.47 1.55 -19.26
C PRO A 543 -10.24 1.80 -20.14
N THR A 544 -10.49 2.10 -21.41
CA THR A 544 -9.48 2.68 -22.33
C THR A 544 -9.11 4.11 -21.88
N LEU A 545 -8.04 4.67 -22.43
CA LEU A 545 -7.61 6.04 -22.08
C LEU A 545 -8.65 7.13 -22.42
N PRO A 546 -9.36 7.10 -23.58
CA PRO A 546 -10.47 8.02 -23.84
C PRO A 546 -11.64 7.84 -22.87
N GLN A 547 -12.02 6.58 -22.57
CA GLN A 547 -13.07 6.31 -21.59
C GLN A 547 -12.68 6.80 -20.19
N MET A 548 -11.42 6.66 -19.79
CA MET A 548 -10.93 7.19 -18.52
C MET A 548 -10.98 8.72 -18.48
N ALA A 549 -10.65 9.42 -19.57
CA ALA A 549 -10.80 10.87 -19.65
C ALA A 549 -12.28 11.31 -19.53
N ALA A 550 -13.20 10.58 -20.17
CA ALA A 550 -14.64 10.82 -20.05
C ALA A 550 -15.19 10.50 -18.64
N ILE A 551 -14.71 9.43 -17.98
CA ILE A 551 -14.99 9.17 -16.55
C ILE A 551 -14.57 10.37 -15.71
N MET A 552 -13.35 10.87 -15.91
CA MET A 552 -12.83 12.03 -15.17
C MET A 552 -13.68 13.28 -15.41
N GLN A 553 -14.10 13.57 -16.65
CA GLN A 553 -15.03 14.66 -16.96
C GLN A 553 -16.40 14.47 -16.28
N GLN A 554 -16.98 13.26 -16.30
CA GLN A 554 -18.26 12.98 -15.61
C GLN A 554 -18.16 13.11 -14.08
N LEU A 555 -16.95 12.93 -13.50
CA LEU A 555 -16.68 13.23 -12.08
C LEU A 555 -16.53 14.73 -11.79
N GLY A 556 -16.55 15.60 -12.81
CA GLY A 556 -16.50 17.05 -12.68
C GLY A 556 -15.09 17.65 -12.54
N VAL A 557 -14.04 16.93 -12.95
CA VAL A 557 -12.68 17.47 -12.94
C VAL A 557 -12.38 18.29 -14.20
N VAL A 558 -11.55 19.33 -14.06
CA VAL A 558 -11.16 20.21 -15.18
C VAL A 558 -9.76 19.94 -15.71
N ASP A 559 -8.83 19.50 -14.86
CA ASP A 559 -7.55 18.96 -15.28
C ASP A 559 -7.41 17.52 -14.76
N ALA A 560 -6.87 16.61 -15.56
CA ALA A 560 -6.70 15.21 -15.17
C ALA A 560 -5.48 14.55 -15.82
N LEU A 561 -4.80 13.71 -15.03
CA LEU A 561 -3.60 12.97 -15.40
C LEU A 561 -3.81 11.48 -15.14
N ASN A 562 -3.47 10.65 -16.14
CA ASN A 562 -3.39 9.20 -15.95
C ASN A 562 -2.13 8.81 -15.18
N PHE A 563 -2.25 7.80 -14.32
CA PHE A 563 -1.16 7.12 -13.63
C PHE A 563 -1.01 5.68 -14.16
N ASP A 564 0.04 4.98 -13.73
CA ASP A 564 0.29 3.59 -14.11
C ASP A 564 -0.92 2.68 -13.84
N GLY A 565 -1.14 1.70 -14.72
CA GLY A 565 -2.41 0.99 -14.86
C GLY A 565 -2.35 -0.52 -14.58
N GLY A 566 -3.37 -1.24 -15.04
CA GLY A 566 -3.45 -2.69 -15.02
C GLY A 566 -3.30 -3.29 -13.61
N SER A 567 -2.28 -4.13 -13.44
CA SER A 567 -1.98 -4.76 -12.16
C SER A 567 -1.37 -3.80 -11.13
N SER A 568 -0.84 -2.65 -11.54
CA SER A 568 -0.38 -1.58 -10.62
C SER A 568 -1.53 -0.84 -9.94
N THR A 569 -2.70 -0.72 -10.59
CA THR A 569 -3.88 0.06 -10.15
C THR A 569 -4.32 -0.28 -8.73
N SER A 570 -3.91 0.55 -7.76
CA SER A 570 -4.04 0.30 -6.33
C SER A 570 -4.40 1.59 -5.59
N LEU A 571 -5.49 1.55 -4.84
CA LEU A 571 -5.91 2.62 -3.94
C LEU A 571 -5.91 2.09 -2.51
N ILE A 572 -5.19 2.79 -1.63
CA ILE A 572 -5.02 2.45 -0.22
C ILE A 572 -5.75 3.49 0.64
N VAL A 573 -6.56 3.04 1.60
CA VAL A 573 -7.20 3.89 2.63
C VAL A 573 -7.03 3.22 3.98
N ASN A 574 -6.50 3.93 4.98
CA ASN A 574 -6.18 3.39 6.31
C ASN A 574 -5.36 2.08 6.23
N GLY A 575 -4.46 2.00 5.26
CA GLY A 575 -3.66 0.81 4.97
C GLY A 575 -4.43 -0.38 4.38
N GLN A 576 -5.71 -0.27 4.02
CA GLN A 576 -6.46 -1.28 3.25
C GLN A 576 -6.31 -1.02 1.75
N LEU A 577 -6.09 -2.05 0.94
CA LEU A 577 -6.36 -2.01 -0.50
C LEU A 577 -7.89 -2.04 -0.69
N VAL A 578 -8.48 -0.92 -1.13
CA VAL A 578 -9.96 -0.76 -1.17
C VAL A 578 -10.57 -1.01 -2.54
N ASN A 579 -9.76 -0.91 -3.60
CA ASN A 579 -10.24 -0.94 -4.98
C ASN A 579 -10.14 -2.32 -5.65
N ARG A 580 -9.56 -3.36 -5.02
CA ARG A 580 -9.45 -4.73 -5.58
C ARG A 580 -9.18 -5.77 -4.50
N ALA A 581 -9.34 -7.05 -4.85
CA ALA A 581 -9.10 -8.20 -3.97
C ALA A 581 -7.71 -8.20 -3.32
N ARG A 582 -7.59 -8.71 -2.09
CA ARG A 582 -6.30 -8.79 -1.37
C ARG A 582 -5.30 -9.67 -2.13
N GLY A 583 -4.03 -9.28 -2.13
CA GLY A 583 -2.96 -9.99 -2.83
C GLY A 583 -2.94 -9.86 -4.36
N SER A 584 -3.96 -9.25 -5.00
CA SER A 584 -4.03 -9.11 -6.46
C SER A 584 -3.20 -7.95 -7.04
N ALA A 585 -2.79 -6.98 -6.20
CA ALA A 585 -2.00 -5.83 -6.63
C ALA A 585 -0.53 -6.20 -6.91
N ALA A 586 0.00 -5.74 -8.05
CA ALA A 586 1.41 -5.88 -8.38
C ALA A 586 2.31 -5.01 -7.50
N ARG A 587 3.63 -5.27 -7.59
CA ARG A 587 4.66 -4.41 -7.00
C ARG A 587 4.82 -3.17 -7.88
N VAL A 588 4.74 -1.98 -7.28
CA VAL A 588 4.96 -0.69 -7.94
C VAL A 588 6.26 -0.06 -7.45
N HIS A 589 6.88 0.81 -8.25
CA HIS A 589 8.03 1.60 -7.80
C HIS A 589 7.60 2.75 -6.86
N ASN A 590 6.62 3.55 -7.28
CA ASN A 590 6.18 4.75 -6.57
C ASN A 590 4.65 4.90 -6.56
N GLY A 591 4.20 5.84 -5.71
CA GLY A 591 2.84 6.29 -5.57
C GLY A 591 2.78 7.70 -5.00
N LEU A 592 1.56 8.18 -4.81
CA LEU A 592 1.25 9.44 -4.15
C LEU A 592 0.65 9.12 -2.77
N GLY A 593 1.25 9.63 -1.70
CA GLY A 593 0.80 9.44 -0.33
C GLY A 593 0.17 10.70 0.26
N VAL A 594 -0.95 10.53 0.97
CA VAL A 594 -1.63 11.56 1.77
C VAL A 594 -1.34 11.30 3.24
N PHE A 595 -0.93 12.33 3.96
CA PHE A 595 -0.47 12.27 5.34
C PHE A 595 -1.34 13.16 6.23
N LEU A 596 -1.53 12.71 7.47
CA LEU A 596 -2.40 13.36 8.46
C LEU A 596 -1.59 13.67 9.71
N GLY A 597 -1.64 14.93 10.16
CA GLY A 597 -1.05 15.37 11.41
C GLY A 597 -0.57 16.82 11.37
N PRO A 598 -0.25 17.40 12.55
CA PRO A 598 0.23 18.77 12.65
C PRO A 598 1.57 18.94 11.92
N THR A 599 1.76 20.13 11.34
CA THR A 599 2.95 20.51 10.57
C THR A 599 4.20 20.62 11.45
N THR A 600 4.91 19.51 11.65
CA THR A 600 6.25 19.50 12.26
C THR A 600 7.31 19.18 11.19
N PRO A 601 8.28 20.06 10.90
CA PRO A 601 9.27 19.85 9.82
C PRO A 601 10.21 18.65 9.95
N ALA A 602 10.17 17.89 11.05
CA ALA A 602 11.22 16.95 11.44
C ALA A 602 10.93 15.46 11.16
N SER A 603 9.69 15.05 10.90
CA SER A 603 9.27 13.63 10.93
C SER A 603 9.44 12.84 9.62
N LEU A 604 10.13 13.39 8.61
CA LEU A 604 10.13 12.85 7.24
C LEU A 604 11.53 12.81 6.55
N ARG A 605 12.61 12.77 7.33
CA ARG A 605 13.97 12.46 6.85
C ARG A 605 14.19 10.96 6.72
#